data_AF-A0A532V2A1-F1
#
_entry.id   AF-A0A532V2A1-F1
#
_cell.length_a   1.000
_cell.length_b   1.000
_cell.length_c   1.000
_cell.angle_alpha   90.00
_cell.angle_beta   90.00
_cell.angle_gamma   90.00
#
_symmetry.space_group_name_H-M   'P 1'
#
loop_
_entity.id
_entity.type
_entity.pdbx_description
1 polymer ?
#
loop_
_entity_poly.entity_id
_entity_poly.type
_entity_poly.pdbx_seq_one_letter_code
_entity_poly.pdbx_strand_id
1 'polypeptide(L)'
;MEHNSERGFFHPLNQGEDIWLLAELYYGDASLWWVIYHANLDRFGDDPEYTAPGLEVFIPYLEVSEQQGKVPGFLAQVALNPSYDPMVLLAADRYGDPTLCFDLYAYNRWDADHAAQAGDRILYFARARKPEMRMAERWRSIFYRG
;
A
#
# COMPACT_ATOMS: atom_id res chain seq x y z
N MET A 1 9.99 1.71 -14.24
CA MET A 1 8.67 1.25 -13.73
C MET A 1 7.84 0.93 -14.95
N GLU A 2 7.50 -0.33 -15.15
CA GLU A 2 6.58 -0.75 -16.20
C GLU A 2 5.18 -0.76 -15.58
N HIS A 3 4.22 -0.04 -16.17
CA HIS A 3 2.84 -0.07 -15.71
C HIS A 3 2.09 -1.08 -16.59
N ASN A 4 1.46 -2.08 -15.98
CA ASN A 4 0.58 -2.99 -16.69
C ASN A 4 -0.81 -2.33 -16.76
N SER A 5 -1.07 -1.65 -17.87
CA SER A 5 -2.33 -0.93 -18.10
C SER A 5 -3.57 -1.84 -18.16
N GLU A 6 -3.41 -3.17 -18.17
CA GLU A 6 -4.52 -4.11 -18.36
C GLU A 6 -5.13 -4.64 -17.06
N ARG A 7 -4.54 -4.33 -15.89
CA ARG A 7 -5.06 -4.79 -14.60
C ARG A 7 -5.21 -3.62 -13.63
N GLY A 8 -6.36 -3.52 -12.99
CA GLY A 8 -6.68 -2.44 -12.05
C GLY A 8 -8.11 -2.58 -11.53
N PHE A 9 -8.64 -1.51 -10.96
CA PHE A 9 -10.04 -1.41 -10.54
C PHE A 9 -10.57 0.01 -10.81
N PHE A 10 -11.88 0.18 -10.82
CA PHE A 10 -12.49 1.50 -10.96
C PHE A 10 -12.82 2.11 -9.61
N HIS A 11 -12.54 3.41 -9.46
CA HIS A 11 -12.92 4.22 -8.31
C HIS A 11 -13.80 5.40 -8.79
N PRO A 12 -15.04 5.51 -8.32
CA PRO A 12 -15.87 6.68 -8.61
C PRO A 12 -15.39 7.87 -7.77
N LEU A 13 -15.08 9.01 -8.41
CA LEU A 13 -14.67 10.21 -7.67
C LEU A 13 -15.78 10.70 -6.75
N ASN A 14 -15.43 10.92 -5.49
CA ASN A 14 -16.25 11.64 -4.53
C ASN A 14 -16.02 13.16 -4.64
N GLN A 15 -16.87 13.94 -3.98
CA GLN A 15 -16.72 15.40 -3.96
C GLN A 15 -15.38 15.80 -3.32
N GLY A 16 -14.56 16.52 -4.10
CA GLY A 16 -13.24 17.00 -3.66
C GLY A 16 -12.11 15.98 -3.81
N GLU A 17 -12.38 14.80 -4.37
CA GLU A 17 -11.31 13.88 -4.78
C GLU A 17 -10.76 14.27 -6.17
N ASP A 18 -9.44 14.14 -6.31
CA ASP A 18 -8.73 14.30 -7.57
C ASP A 18 -7.71 13.15 -7.76
N ILE A 19 -7.11 13.08 -8.93
CA ILE A 19 -6.16 12.01 -9.26
C ILE A 19 -4.85 12.07 -8.45
N TRP A 20 -4.49 13.22 -7.87
CA TRP A 20 -3.34 13.34 -6.97
C TRP A 20 -3.64 12.68 -5.63
N LEU A 21 -4.81 12.95 -5.08
CA LEU A 21 -5.30 12.28 -3.89
C LEU A 21 -5.45 10.78 -4.11
N LEU A 22 -6.00 10.35 -5.25
CA LEU A 22 -6.09 8.92 -5.55
C LEU A 22 -4.71 8.26 -5.66
N ALA A 23 -3.71 8.93 -6.24
CA ALA A 23 -2.33 8.43 -6.28
C ALA A 23 -1.71 8.32 -4.89
N GLU A 24 -1.94 9.30 -4.01
CA GLU A 24 -1.51 9.23 -2.61
C GLU A 24 -2.20 8.08 -1.87
N LEU A 25 -3.51 7.92 -2.04
CA LEU A 25 -4.29 6.88 -1.37
C LEU A 25 -3.90 5.47 -1.83
N TYR A 26 -3.79 5.26 -3.15
CA TYR A 26 -3.62 3.93 -3.74
C TYR A 26 -2.18 3.54 -4.00
N TYR A 27 -1.30 4.50 -4.27
CA TYR A 27 0.11 4.23 -4.50
C TYR A 27 0.99 4.67 -3.33
N GLY A 28 0.49 5.54 -2.45
CA GLY A 28 1.29 6.14 -1.38
C GLY A 28 2.28 7.18 -1.86
N ASP A 29 2.05 7.71 -3.06
CA ASP A 29 2.88 8.75 -3.67
C ASP A 29 2.02 9.55 -4.66
N ALA A 30 1.60 10.74 -4.24
CA ALA A 30 0.86 11.69 -5.08
C ALA A 30 1.58 12.02 -6.40
N SER A 31 2.91 11.90 -6.48
CA SER A 31 3.66 12.16 -7.73
C SER A 31 3.37 11.14 -8.83
N LEU A 32 2.70 10.03 -8.52
CA LEU A 32 2.28 9.00 -9.47
C LEU A 32 0.90 9.27 -10.11
N TRP A 33 0.32 10.45 -9.91
CA TRP A 33 -0.93 10.89 -10.54
C TRP A 33 -0.94 10.69 -12.06
N TRP A 34 0.22 10.87 -12.72
CA TRP A 34 0.36 10.74 -14.18
C TRP A 34 0.07 9.33 -14.68
N VAL A 35 0.28 8.29 -13.86
CA VAL A 35 -0.07 6.91 -14.21
C VAL A 35 -1.59 6.77 -14.32
N ILE A 36 -2.32 7.33 -13.36
CA ILE A 36 -3.79 7.33 -13.36
C ILE A 36 -4.28 8.15 -14.55
N TYR A 37 -3.73 9.34 -14.78
CA TYR A 37 -4.12 10.20 -15.89
C TYR A 37 -3.96 9.50 -17.25
N HIS A 38 -2.78 8.93 -17.53
CA HIS A 38 -2.52 8.27 -18.82
C HIS A 38 -3.42 7.05 -19.04
N ALA A 39 -3.78 6.32 -17.98
CA ALA A 39 -4.69 5.18 -18.06
C ALA A 39 -6.17 5.59 -18.28
N ASN A 40 -6.49 6.88 -18.15
CA ASN A 40 -7.85 7.42 -18.26
C ASN A 40 -7.94 8.59 -19.25
N LEU A 41 -7.03 8.70 -20.21
CA LEU A 41 -7.05 9.80 -21.20
C LEU A 41 -8.37 9.89 -21.96
N ASP A 42 -9.06 8.77 -22.15
CA ASP A 42 -10.40 8.71 -22.76
C ASP A 42 -11.48 9.42 -21.93
N ARG A 43 -11.26 9.59 -20.62
CA ARG A 43 -12.19 10.23 -19.67
C ARG A 43 -11.82 11.66 -19.33
N PHE A 44 -10.53 11.93 -19.10
CA PHE A 44 -10.03 13.25 -18.72
C PHE A 44 -9.72 14.13 -19.94
N GLY A 45 -9.53 13.54 -21.12
CA GLY A 45 -9.07 14.27 -22.30
C GLY A 45 -7.73 14.97 -22.00
N ASP A 46 -7.60 16.21 -22.46
CA ASP A 46 -6.38 17.01 -22.30
C ASP A 46 -6.29 17.74 -20.95
N ASP A 47 -7.26 17.57 -20.04
CA ASP A 47 -7.32 18.25 -18.75
C ASP A 47 -7.16 17.26 -17.57
N PRO A 48 -5.96 17.13 -16.98
CA PRO A 48 -5.72 16.27 -15.83
C PRO A 48 -6.38 16.78 -14.54
N GLU A 49 -6.83 18.04 -14.50
CA GLU A 49 -7.53 18.63 -13.35
C GLU A 49 -9.06 18.44 -13.43
N TYR A 50 -9.56 17.91 -14.55
CA TYR A 50 -10.98 17.65 -14.72
C TYR A 50 -11.49 16.68 -13.66
N THR A 51 -12.37 17.17 -12.79
CA THR A 51 -12.98 16.37 -11.72
C THR A 51 -14.49 16.55 -11.73
N ALA A 52 -15.22 15.44 -11.78
CA ALA A 52 -16.67 15.42 -11.67
C ALA A 52 -17.08 14.32 -10.69
N PRO A 53 -17.92 14.60 -9.68
CA PRO A 53 -18.44 13.56 -8.80
C PRO A 53 -19.13 12.44 -9.59
N GLY A 54 -18.78 11.19 -9.29
CA GLY A 54 -19.26 10.01 -9.99
C GLY A 54 -18.50 9.65 -11.27
N LEU A 55 -17.46 10.42 -11.65
CA LEU A 55 -16.54 10.02 -12.72
C LEU A 55 -15.81 8.74 -12.31
N GLU A 56 -15.98 7.66 -13.09
CA GLU A 56 -15.29 6.39 -12.84
C GLU A 56 -13.86 6.45 -13.35
N VAL A 57 -12.90 6.50 -12.43
CA VAL A 57 -11.46 6.54 -12.73
C VAL A 57 -10.87 5.15 -12.59
N PHE A 58 -10.26 4.64 -13.66
CA PHE A 58 -9.49 3.40 -13.62
C PHE A 58 -8.18 3.61 -12.86
N ILE A 59 -7.97 2.85 -11.79
CA ILE A 59 -6.74 2.84 -11.01
C ILE A 59 -5.93 1.63 -11.45
N PRO A 60 -4.93 1.80 -12.34
CA PRO A 60 -4.10 0.69 -12.77
C PRO A 60 -3.32 0.14 -11.57
N TYR A 61 -3.20 -1.18 -11.51
CA TYR A 61 -2.20 -1.78 -10.66
C TYR A 61 -0.84 -1.44 -11.24
N LEU A 62 -0.07 -0.69 -10.47
CA LEU A 62 1.35 -0.64 -10.71
C LEU A 62 1.86 -2.07 -10.58
N GLU A 63 2.46 -2.61 -11.65
CA GLU A 63 3.38 -3.71 -11.48
C GLU A 63 4.55 -3.13 -10.72
N VAL A 64 4.40 -3.20 -9.40
CA VAL A 64 5.40 -2.78 -8.47
C VAL A 64 6.55 -3.73 -8.72
N SER A 65 7.56 -3.29 -9.48
CA SER A 65 8.90 -3.82 -9.28
C SER A 65 9.12 -3.69 -7.79
N GLU A 66 9.22 -4.81 -7.08
CA GLU A 66 9.19 -4.89 -5.62
C GLU A 66 9.81 -3.64 -5.00
N GLN A 67 9.02 -2.81 -4.30
CA GLN A 67 9.57 -1.60 -3.68
C GLN A 67 10.49 -2.07 -2.57
N GLN A 68 11.80 -1.98 -2.81
CA GLN A 68 12.84 -2.28 -1.85
C GLN A 68 13.09 -1.01 -1.04
N GLY A 69 12.88 -1.10 0.26
CA GLY A 69 13.29 -0.07 1.19
C GLY A 69 14.16 -0.63 2.30
N LYS A 70 14.53 0.24 3.21
CA LYS A 70 15.15 -0.14 4.49
C LYS A 70 14.10 -0.01 5.58
N VAL A 71 14.10 -0.91 6.55
CA VAL A 71 13.36 -0.70 7.80
C VAL A 71 13.84 0.62 8.42
N PRO A 72 12.95 1.61 8.64
CA PRO A 72 13.34 2.91 9.18
C PRO A 72 13.99 2.82 10.56
N GLY A 73 15.03 3.63 10.79
CA GLY A 73 15.82 3.60 12.03
C GLY A 73 15.03 3.88 13.31
N PHE A 74 13.98 4.70 13.23
CA PHE A 74 13.14 5.04 14.38
C PHE A 74 12.24 3.87 14.82
N LEU A 75 11.94 2.91 13.93
CA LEU A 75 11.19 1.70 14.28
C LEU A 75 12.04 0.70 15.06
N ALA A 76 13.36 0.70 14.85
CA ALA A 76 14.28 -0.17 15.60
C ALA A 76 14.57 0.35 17.03
N GLN A 77 14.28 1.60 17.33
CA GLN A 77 14.46 2.15 18.69
C GLN A 77 13.38 1.65 19.66
N VAL A 78 12.26 1.12 19.14
CA VAL A 78 11.17 0.49 19.92
C VAL A 78 11.38 -1.01 20.11
N ALA A 79 12.33 -1.63 19.39
CA ALA A 79 12.68 -3.06 19.48
C ALA A 79 13.30 -3.49 20.83
N LEU A 80 13.47 -2.57 21.79
CA LEU A 80 13.83 -2.87 23.17
C LEU A 80 12.62 -3.20 24.05
N ASN A 81 11.39 -3.02 23.55
CA ASN A 81 10.18 -3.53 24.18
C ASN A 81 9.65 -4.70 23.33
N PRO A 82 9.74 -5.97 23.79
CA PRO A 82 9.23 -7.14 23.05
C PRO A 82 7.72 -7.09 22.76
N SER A 83 6.99 -6.11 23.31
CA SER A 83 5.58 -5.85 22.99
C SER A 83 5.34 -5.01 21.72
N TYR A 84 6.39 -4.47 21.07
CA TYR A 84 6.26 -3.63 19.87
C TYR A 84 7.15 -4.13 18.73
N ASP A 85 6.62 -5.10 17.99
CA ASP A 85 7.23 -5.59 16.76
C ASP A 85 7.33 -4.45 15.71
N PRO A 86 8.50 -4.22 15.10
CA PRO A 86 8.70 -3.13 14.13
C PRO A 86 7.84 -3.28 12.87
N MET A 87 7.46 -4.50 12.48
CA MET A 87 6.56 -4.76 11.36
C MET A 87 5.12 -4.40 11.70
N VAL A 88 4.71 -4.51 12.96
CA VAL A 88 3.40 -4.01 13.43
C VAL A 88 3.32 -2.49 13.26
N LEU A 89 4.37 -1.78 13.69
CA LEU A 89 4.45 -0.33 13.53
C LEU A 89 4.53 0.09 12.06
N LEU A 90 5.35 -0.60 11.27
CA LEU A 90 5.48 -0.36 9.85
C LEU A 90 4.16 -0.61 9.11
N ALA A 91 3.41 -1.65 9.51
CA ALA A 91 2.12 -1.96 8.93
C ALA A 91 1.06 -0.90 9.30
N ALA A 92 1.06 -0.45 10.55
CA ALA A 92 0.19 0.62 11.01
C ALA A 92 0.46 1.95 10.29
N ASP A 93 1.73 2.36 10.20
CA ASP A 93 2.15 3.59 9.54
C ASP A 93 1.88 3.55 8.04
N ARG A 94 2.32 2.47 7.37
CA ARG A 94 2.28 2.39 5.92
C ARG A 94 0.91 2.02 5.37
N TYR A 95 0.13 1.20 6.08
CA TYR A 95 -1.14 0.66 5.57
C TYR A 95 -2.36 1.02 6.42
N GLY A 96 -2.18 1.74 7.54
CA GLY A 96 -3.26 2.05 8.49
C GLY A 96 -3.77 0.82 9.25
N ASP A 97 -3.10 -0.33 9.13
CA ASP A 97 -3.59 -1.61 9.61
C ASP A 97 -2.43 -2.43 10.21
N PRO A 98 -2.28 -2.43 11.55
CA PRO A 98 -1.18 -3.14 12.21
C PRO A 98 -1.18 -4.65 11.98
N THR A 99 -2.33 -5.25 11.64
CA THR A 99 -2.44 -6.71 11.47
C THR A 99 -1.81 -7.19 10.16
N LEU A 100 -1.54 -6.28 9.22
CA LEU A 100 -0.84 -6.60 7.99
C LEU A 100 0.65 -6.92 8.20
N CYS A 101 1.18 -6.79 9.43
CA CYS A 101 2.52 -7.22 9.76
C CYS A 101 2.77 -8.70 9.44
N PHE A 102 1.77 -9.58 9.67
CA PHE A 102 1.90 -11.01 9.41
C PHE A 102 2.04 -11.30 7.92
N ASP A 103 1.29 -10.58 7.08
CA ASP A 103 1.42 -10.68 5.63
C ASP A 103 2.73 -10.06 5.15
N LEU A 104 3.24 -8.99 5.78
CA LEU A 104 4.56 -8.45 5.45
C LEU A 104 5.70 -9.44 5.77
N TYR A 105 5.66 -10.12 6.92
CA TYR A 105 6.64 -11.17 7.26
C TYR A 105 6.64 -12.27 6.20
N ALA A 106 5.46 -12.79 5.86
CA ALA A 106 5.31 -13.82 4.84
C ALA A 106 5.76 -13.33 3.44
N TYR A 107 5.44 -12.09 3.08
CA TYR A 107 5.82 -11.48 1.80
C TYR A 107 7.34 -11.33 1.67
N ASN A 108 8.02 -11.00 2.77
CA ASN A 108 9.48 -10.89 2.83
C ASN A 108 10.20 -12.23 2.96
N ARG A 109 9.46 -13.34 3.09
CA ARG A 109 9.99 -14.68 3.40
C ARG A 109 10.88 -14.66 4.64
N TRP A 110 10.50 -13.84 5.61
CA TRP A 110 11.13 -13.79 6.92
C TRP A 110 10.45 -14.82 7.83
N ASP A 111 11.24 -15.63 8.49
CA ASP A 111 10.73 -16.60 9.46
C ASP A 111 10.02 -15.87 10.62
N ALA A 112 9.07 -16.56 11.27
CA ALA A 112 8.29 -15.98 12.36
C ALA A 112 9.14 -15.50 13.55
N ASP A 113 10.37 -16.01 13.66
CA ASP A 113 11.33 -15.65 14.70
C ASP A 113 12.30 -14.52 14.26
N HIS A 114 12.17 -14.03 13.02
CA HIS A 114 13.01 -12.93 12.52
C HIS A 114 12.57 -11.61 13.13
N ALA A 115 13.36 -11.07 14.05
CA ALA A 115 13.18 -9.70 14.52
C ALA A 115 13.77 -8.72 13.49
N ALA A 116 12.90 -8.02 12.74
CA ALA A 116 13.36 -7.05 11.74
C ALA A 116 14.19 -5.92 12.38
N GLN A 117 15.36 -5.64 11.81
CA GLN A 117 16.30 -4.64 12.33
C GLN A 117 16.35 -3.39 11.44
N ALA A 118 16.74 -2.24 12.02
CA ALA A 118 16.97 -1.04 11.23
C ALA A 118 17.99 -1.30 10.13
N GLY A 119 17.65 -0.90 8.91
CA GLY A 119 18.51 -1.11 7.74
C GLY A 119 18.30 -2.44 7.03
N ASP A 120 17.53 -3.39 7.59
CA ASP A 120 17.13 -4.60 6.88
C ASP A 120 16.41 -4.22 5.59
N ARG A 121 16.73 -4.96 4.53
CA ARG A 121 16.08 -4.80 3.23
C ARG A 121 14.70 -5.44 3.30
N ILE A 122 13.68 -4.63 3.06
CA ILE A 122 12.29 -5.03 3.11
C ILE A 122 11.59 -4.74 1.78
N LEU A 123 10.76 -5.71 1.36
CA LEU A 123 9.83 -5.64 0.26
C LEU A 123 8.46 -5.23 0.79
N TYR A 124 7.88 -4.22 0.17
CA TYR A 124 6.53 -3.76 0.45
C TYR A 124 5.56 -4.24 -0.63
N PHE A 125 4.38 -4.72 -0.24
CA PHE A 125 3.28 -4.88 -1.18
C PHE A 125 2.60 -3.53 -1.45
N ALA A 126 1.95 -3.41 -2.61
CA ALA A 126 1.28 -2.19 -3.06
C ALA A 126 0.09 -1.85 -2.15
N ARG A 127 -0.14 -0.57 -1.85
CA ARG A 127 -1.36 -0.13 -1.13
C ARG A 127 -2.63 -0.49 -1.92
N ALA A 128 -2.61 -0.32 -3.25
CA ALA A 128 -3.68 -0.70 -4.18
C ALA A 128 -3.91 -2.22 -4.34
N ARG A 129 -2.92 -3.05 -3.98
CA ARG A 129 -2.97 -4.50 -4.07
C ARG A 129 -2.41 -5.09 -2.78
N LYS A 130 -3.22 -5.01 -1.74
CA LYS A 130 -2.96 -5.77 -0.51
C LYS A 130 -2.89 -7.27 -0.89
N PRO A 131 -1.97 -8.05 -0.31
CA PRO A 131 -1.97 -9.50 -0.48
C PRO A 131 -3.34 -10.04 -0.07
N GLU A 132 -3.64 -11.30 -0.36
CA GLU A 132 -4.94 -11.93 -0.01
C GLU A 132 -5.24 -11.95 1.51
N MET A 133 -4.44 -11.25 2.34
CA MET A 133 -4.59 -11.00 3.78
C MET A 133 -4.80 -12.27 4.60
N ARG A 134 -4.46 -13.44 4.04
CA ARG A 134 -4.80 -14.74 4.62
C ARG A 134 -4.24 -14.88 6.03
N MET A 135 -3.07 -14.28 6.30
CA MET A 135 -2.50 -14.31 7.64
C MET A 135 -3.17 -13.31 8.56
N ALA A 136 -3.28 -12.03 8.18
CA ALA A 136 -3.99 -11.02 8.98
C ALA A 136 -5.43 -11.44 9.33
N GLU A 137 -6.20 -11.94 8.37
CA GLU A 137 -7.57 -12.42 8.57
C GLU A 137 -7.64 -13.61 9.53
N ARG A 138 -6.73 -14.58 9.37
CA ARG A 138 -6.64 -15.74 10.26
C ARG A 138 -6.36 -15.32 11.70
N TRP A 139 -5.37 -14.45 11.91
CA TRP A 139 -5.02 -13.99 13.26
C TRP A 139 -6.08 -13.08 13.87
N ARG A 140 -6.76 -12.25 13.08
CA ARG A 140 -7.97 -11.52 13.50
C ARG A 140 -9.05 -12.45 14.03
N SER A 141 -9.33 -13.53 13.31
CA SER A 141 -10.33 -14.51 13.73
C SER A 141 -10.00 -15.23 15.05
N ILE A 142 -8.71 -15.35 15.39
CA ILE A 142 -8.28 -16.08 16.58
C ILE A 142 -8.13 -15.16 17.79
N PHE A 143 -7.59 -13.96 17.62
CA PHE A 143 -7.17 -13.10 18.74
C PHE A 143 -7.96 -11.81 18.91
N TYR A 144 -8.67 -11.35 17.87
CA TYR A 144 -9.31 -10.03 17.84
C TYR A 144 -10.84 -10.08 17.75
N ARG A 145 -11.46 -11.24 18.02
CA ARG A 145 -12.92 -11.31 18.28
C ARG A 145 -13.19 -10.82 19.71
N GLY A 146 -13.76 -9.62 19.82
CA GLY A 146 -14.44 -9.09 21.00
C GLY A 146 -15.82 -8.60 20.60
#